data_AF-A0A6V8KX27-F1
#
_entry.id   AF-A0A6V8KX27-F1
#
_cell.length_a   1.000
_cell.length_b   1.000
_cell.length_c   1.000
_cell.angle_alpha   90.00
_cell.angle_beta   90.00
_cell.angle_gamma   90.00
#
_symmetry.space_group_name_H-M   'P 1'
#
loop_
_entity.id
_entity.type
_entity.pdbx_description
1 polymer ?
#
loop_
_entity_poly.entity_id
_entity_poly.type
_entity_poly.pdbx_seq_one_letter_code
_entity_poly.pdbx_strand_id
1 'polypeptide(L)'
;MTGAWTGVHVNLSHSGDLAAVAVSAGRAVGVDVQRHPPGTDVLAMSARYFPDAEVAHVAGGADPAERVDRFVDLWARKEACVKAAGGKLAQGMPLAVHGRRLVRDPSGKLGGGPYRVARVPVPAGYRAAVALCGAAAMRLTTRWWDG
;
A
#
# COMPACT_ATOMS: atom_id res chain seq x y z
N MET A 1 10.73 -12.08 30.99
CA MET A 1 11.09 -11.53 29.66
C MET A 1 10.49 -12.44 28.60
N THR A 2 9.36 -12.05 28.01
CA THR A 2 8.82 -12.71 26.80
C THR A 2 9.56 -12.11 25.61
N GLY A 3 10.25 -12.93 24.81
CA GLY A 3 10.88 -12.46 23.58
C GLY A 3 9.85 -11.84 22.64
N ALA A 4 10.26 -10.84 21.85
CA ALA A 4 9.43 -10.32 20.78
C ALA A 4 9.04 -11.49 19.86
N TRP A 5 7.75 -11.67 19.61
CA TRP A 5 7.27 -12.76 18.76
C TRP A 5 7.91 -12.64 17.37
N THR A 6 8.68 -13.65 16.98
CA THR A 6 9.35 -13.75 15.67
C THR A 6 8.55 -14.62 14.70
N GLY A 7 7.25 -14.84 14.99
CA GLY A 7 6.38 -15.78 14.31
C GLY A 7 5.76 -15.27 13.01
N VAL A 8 4.59 -15.83 12.67
CA VAL A 8 3.91 -15.64 11.39
C VAL A 8 3.01 -14.40 11.39
N HIS A 9 3.47 -13.28 10.86
CA HIS A 9 2.65 -12.07 10.72
C HIS A 9 1.62 -12.25 9.61
N VAL A 10 0.38 -11.80 9.88
CA VAL A 10 -0.74 -11.85 8.93
C VAL A 10 -1.38 -10.48 8.82
N ASN A 11 -1.78 -10.10 7.62
CA ASN A 11 -2.61 -8.91 7.39
C ASN A 11 -3.66 -9.21 6.31
N LEU A 12 -4.84 -8.62 6.46
CA LEU A 12 -5.99 -8.79 5.58
C LEU A 12 -6.41 -7.43 5.02
N SER A 13 -6.80 -7.40 3.75
CA SER A 13 -7.55 -6.29 3.15
C SER A 13 -8.66 -6.84 2.26
N HIS A 14 -9.74 -6.10 2.09
CA HIS A 14 -10.81 -6.44 1.18
C HIS A 14 -11.40 -5.18 0.55
N SER A 15 -11.87 -5.28 -0.69
CA SER A 15 -12.54 -4.20 -1.40
C SER A 15 -13.39 -4.78 -2.52
N GLY A 16 -14.67 -4.41 -2.59
CA GLY A 16 -15.64 -5.07 -3.46
C GLY A 16 -15.60 -6.60 -3.28
N ASP A 17 -15.48 -7.31 -4.39
CA ASP A 17 -15.49 -8.78 -4.42
C ASP A 17 -14.13 -9.44 -4.15
N LEU A 18 -13.07 -8.66 -3.85
CA LEU A 18 -11.74 -9.20 -3.59
C LEU A 18 -11.36 -9.09 -2.11
N ALA A 19 -10.77 -10.17 -1.60
CA ALA A 19 -10.03 -10.19 -0.35
C ALA A 19 -8.58 -10.61 -0.61
N ALA A 20 -7.64 -10.02 0.11
CA ALA A 20 -6.22 -10.30 0.03
C ALA A 20 -5.68 -10.57 1.44
N VAL A 21 -4.99 -11.70 1.61
CA VAL A 21 -4.29 -12.06 2.84
C VAL A 21 -2.79 -12.09 2.55
N ALA A 22 -2.01 -11.34 3.31
CA ALA A 22 -0.55 -11.43 3.30
C ALA A 22 -0.06 -12.14 4.55
N VAL A 23 0.91 -13.04 4.36
CA VAL A 23 1.54 -13.83 5.41
C VAL A 23 3.05 -13.68 5.29
N SER A 24 3.73 -13.50 6.42
CA SER A 24 5.19 -13.33 6.48
C SER A 24 5.77 -14.01 7.71
N ALA A 25 6.90 -14.70 7.56
CA ALA A 25 7.67 -15.21 8.68
C ALA A 25 8.61 -14.13 9.22
N GLY A 26 8.42 -13.73 10.48
CA GLY A 26 9.37 -12.94 11.26
C GLY A 26 9.44 -11.44 10.99
N ARG A 27 8.67 -10.92 10.03
CA ARG A 27 8.56 -9.47 9.79
C ARG A 27 7.11 -9.06 9.59
N ALA A 28 6.73 -7.96 10.23
CA ALA A 28 5.41 -7.37 10.06
C ALA A 28 5.14 -7.04 8.59
N VAL A 29 3.94 -7.42 8.15
CA VAL A 29 3.48 -7.33 6.77
C VAL A 29 2.16 -6.59 6.73
N GLY A 30 1.94 -5.81 5.68
CA GLY A 30 0.67 -5.16 5.38
C GLY A 30 0.30 -5.43 3.93
N VAL A 31 -0.98 -5.63 3.67
CA VAL A 31 -1.53 -5.75 2.32
C VAL A 31 -2.69 -4.81 2.18
N ASP A 32 -2.82 -4.23 1.00
CA ASP A 32 -4.02 -3.48 0.65
C ASP A 32 -4.49 -3.83 -0.76
N VAL A 33 -5.81 -3.95 -0.92
CA VAL A 33 -6.50 -4.12 -2.19
C VAL A 33 -7.60 -3.08 -2.27
N GLN A 34 -7.69 -2.41 -3.40
CA GLN A 34 -8.62 -1.32 -3.62
C GLN A 34 -9.31 -1.48 -4.98
N ARG A 35 -10.64 -1.50 -4.96
CA ARG A 35 -11.45 -1.32 -6.15
C ARG A 35 -11.41 0.16 -6.55
N HIS A 36 -11.45 0.42 -7.85
CA HIS A 36 -11.55 1.80 -8.34
C HIS A 36 -12.82 2.47 -7.77
N PRO A 37 -12.69 3.59 -7.06
CA PRO A 37 -13.84 4.23 -6.42
C PRO A 37 -14.66 4.97 -7.48
N PRO A 38 -15.97 4.66 -7.63
CA PRO A 38 -16.82 5.37 -8.58
C PRO A 38 -17.06 6.82 -8.11
N GLY A 39 -17.00 7.77 -9.03
CA GLY A 39 -17.39 9.17 -8.78
C GLY A 39 -16.52 9.95 -7.78
N THR A 40 -15.36 9.43 -7.39
CA THR A 40 -14.45 10.11 -6.46
C THR A 40 -13.55 11.09 -7.20
N ASP A 41 -13.46 12.32 -6.69
CA ASP A 41 -12.49 13.31 -7.17
C ASP A 41 -11.08 12.98 -6.63
N VAL A 42 -10.40 12.09 -7.35
CA VAL A 42 -9.04 11.64 -7.02
C VAL A 42 -8.01 12.76 -7.10
N LEU A 43 -8.27 13.82 -7.86
CA LEU A 43 -7.38 14.98 -7.94
C LEU A 43 -7.44 15.77 -6.64
N ALA A 44 -8.65 16.12 -6.19
CA ALA A 44 -8.84 16.81 -4.91
C ALA A 44 -8.33 15.97 -3.73
N MET A 45 -8.57 14.65 -3.74
CA MET A 45 -8.05 13.76 -2.70
C MET A 45 -6.53 13.69 -2.71
N SER A 46 -5.89 13.53 -3.88
CA SER A 46 -4.43 13.51 -3.96
C SER A 46 -3.83 14.82 -3.47
N ALA A 47 -4.35 15.98 -3.90
CA ALA A 47 -3.89 17.29 -3.51
C ALA A 47 -3.98 17.53 -1.99
N ARG A 48 -4.98 16.93 -1.34
CA ARG A 48 -5.17 17.05 0.12
C ARG A 48 -4.19 16.21 0.93
N TYR A 49 -3.77 15.05 0.42
CA TYR A 49 -3.17 14.01 1.24
C TYR A 49 -1.78 13.54 0.78
N PHE A 50 -1.44 13.69 -0.50
CA PHE A 50 -0.21 13.15 -1.08
C PHE A 50 0.88 14.23 -1.23
N PRO A 51 2.16 13.83 -1.27
CA PRO A 51 3.26 14.72 -1.65
C PRO A 51 3.10 15.28 -3.07
N ASP A 52 3.59 16.49 -3.30
CA ASP A 52 3.44 17.24 -4.57
C ASP A 52 3.84 16.43 -5.82
N ALA A 53 4.94 15.67 -5.75
CA ALA A 53 5.40 14.84 -6.86
C ALA A 53 4.41 13.71 -7.21
N GLU A 54 3.65 13.23 -6.24
CA GLU A 54 2.62 12.22 -6.43
C GLU A 54 1.30 12.84 -6.87
N VAL A 55 0.98 14.05 -6.39
CA VAL A 55 -0.13 14.86 -6.93
C VAL A 55 0.07 15.10 -8.42
N ALA A 56 1.27 15.54 -8.83
CA ALA A 56 1.62 15.73 -10.22
C ALA A 56 1.55 14.42 -11.03
N HIS A 57 1.96 13.30 -10.43
CA HIS A 57 1.82 11.98 -11.06
C HIS A 57 0.36 11.60 -11.31
N VAL A 58 -0.52 11.78 -10.33
CA VAL A 58 -1.96 11.53 -10.50
C VAL A 58 -2.52 12.45 -11.57
N ALA A 59 -2.24 13.77 -11.49
CA ALA A 59 -2.75 14.76 -12.44
C ALA A 59 -2.28 14.52 -13.89
N GLY A 60 -1.08 13.97 -14.08
CA GLY A 60 -0.52 13.67 -15.40
C GLY A 60 -1.10 12.43 -16.09
N GLY A 61 -2.19 11.84 -15.59
CA GLY A 61 -2.93 10.79 -16.31
C GLY A 61 -3.66 11.37 -17.53
N ALA A 62 -3.60 10.67 -18.66
CA ALA A 62 -4.12 11.12 -19.96
C ALA A 62 -5.64 11.30 -19.96
N ASP A 63 -6.35 10.45 -19.20
CA ASP A 63 -7.80 10.50 -19.04
C ASP A 63 -8.21 10.28 -17.56
N PRO A 64 -9.49 10.48 -17.21
CA PRO A 64 -9.96 10.28 -15.84
C PRO A 64 -9.72 8.86 -15.29
N ALA A 65 -9.80 7.83 -16.12
CA ALA A 65 -9.60 6.45 -15.68
C ALA A 65 -8.14 6.19 -15.31
N GLU A 66 -7.19 6.72 -16.08
CA GLU A 66 -5.77 6.62 -15.74
C GLU A 66 -5.43 7.39 -14.47
N ARG A 67 -6.04 8.57 -14.23
CA ARG A 67 -5.86 9.33 -12.99
C ARG A 67 -6.35 8.54 -11.78
N VAL A 68 -7.51 7.90 -11.89
CA VAL A 68 -8.03 7.00 -10.86
C VAL A 68 -7.06 5.84 -10.64
N ASP A 69 -6.60 5.18 -11.70
CA ASP A 69 -5.66 4.06 -11.59
C ASP A 69 -4.36 4.43 -10.86
N ARG A 70 -3.77 5.58 -11.20
CA ARG A 70 -2.56 6.10 -10.54
C ARG A 70 -2.82 6.44 -9.08
N PHE A 71 -3.94 7.09 -8.76
CA PHE A 71 -4.31 7.40 -7.38
C PHE A 71 -4.47 6.13 -6.53
N VAL A 72 -5.20 5.14 -7.04
CA VAL A 72 -5.49 3.90 -6.32
C VAL A 72 -4.21 3.06 -6.13
N ASP A 73 -3.27 3.06 -7.09
CA ASP A 73 -1.97 2.42 -6.91
C ASP A 73 -1.15 3.05 -5.77
N LEU A 74 -1.11 4.39 -5.71
CA LEU A 74 -0.42 5.10 -4.63
C LEU A 74 -1.10 4.86 -3.28
N TRP A 75 -2.42 4.91 -3.25
CA TRP A 75 -3.22 4.65 -2.05
C TRP A 75 -2.93 3.26 -1.49
N ALA A 76 -3.04 2.21 -2.32
CA ALA A 76 -2.79 0.84 -1.89
C ALA A 76 -1.37 0.65 -1.33
N ARG A 77 -0.36 1.27 -1.94
CA ARG A 77 1.02 1.22 -1.44
C ARG A 77 1.18 1.91 -0.08
N LYS A 78 0.56 3.09 0.09
CA LYS A 78 0.61 3.84 1.36
C LYS A 78 -0.11 3.06 2.46
N GLU A 79 -1.29 2.54 2.18
CA GLU A 79 -2.04 1.72 3.13
C GLU A 79 -1.32 0.42 3.50
N ALA A 80 -0.69 -0.25 2.53
CA ALA A 80 0.12 -1.42 2.83
C ALA A 80 1.25 -1.08 3.83
N CYS A 81 1.94 0.06 3.66
CA CYS A 81 2.94 0.54 4.64
C CYS A 81 2.30 0.84 6.01
N VAL A 82 1.16 1.53 6.05
CA VAL A 82 0.43 1.82 7.30
C VAL A 82 0.08 0.53 8.03
N LYS A 83 -0.44 -0.47 7.32
CA LYS A 83 -0.85 -1.76 7.87
C LYS A 83 0.35 -2.55 8.38
N ALA A 84 1.47 -2.56 7.64
CA ALA A 84 2.71 -3.18 8.09
C ALA A 84 3.27 -2.52 9.37
N ALA A 85 3.09 -1.21 9.50
CA ALA A 85 3.51 -0.43 10.67
C ALA A 85 2.58 -0.57 11.89
N GLY A 86 1.36 -1.07 11.70
CA GLY A 86 0.29 -0.98 12.71
C GLY A 86 -0.18 0.45 12.97
N GLY A 87 -0.07 1.34 11.98
CA GLY A 87 -0.38 2.75 12.09
C GLY A 87 -1.82 3.12 11.73
N LYS A 88 -2.10 4.42 11.72
CA LYS A 88 -3.36 5.03 11.26
C LYS A 88 -3.20 5.56 9.83
N LEU A 89 -4.26 5.45 9.02
CA LEU A 89 -4.27 5.86 7.61
C LEU A 89 -3.62 7.23 7.36
N ALA A 90 -4.06 8.25 8.10
CA ALA A 90 -3.58 9.62 7.95
C ALA A 90 -2.07 9.78 8.16
N GLN A 91 -1.42 8.89 8.91
CA GLN A 91 0.03 8.93 9.13
C GLN A 91 0.81 8.50 7.88
N GLY A 92 0.24 7.64 7.04
CA GLY A 92 0.89 7.14 5.82
C GLY A 92 0.61 7.94 4.56
N MET A 93 -0.41 8.80 4.57
CA MET A 93 -0.78 9.59 3.40
C MET A 93 0.37 10.46 2.86
N PRO A 94 1.21 11.11 3.70
CA PRO A 94 2.36 11.86 3.22
C PRO A 94 3.57 11.00 2.79
N LEU A 95 3.52 9.66 2.93
CA LEU A 95 4.66 8.82 2.51
C LEU A 95 4.83 8.83 1.00
N ALA A 96 5.99 9.25 0.51
CA ALA A 96 6.33 9.13 -0.91
C ALA A 96 6.66 7.67 -1.27
N VAL A 97 5.77 7.04 -2.05
CA VAL A 97 5.78 5.64 -2.49
C VAL A 97 5.89 5.49 -4.02
N HIS A 98 5.62 6.55 -4.78
CA HIS A 98 5.68 6.56 -6.24
C HIS A 98 7.09 6.18 -6.72
N GLY A 99 7.16 5.18 -7.62
CA GLY A 99 8.41 4.67 -8.20
C GLY A 99 9.33 3.94 -7.21
N ARG A 100 8.91 3.77 -5.95
CA ARG A 100 9.77 3.25 -4.87
C ARG A 100 9.43 1.81 -4.51
N ARG A 101 10.46 0.97 -4.46
CA ARG A 101 10.40 -0.39 -3.89
C ARG A 101 10.83 -0.44 -2.42
N LEU A 102 11.53 0.59 -1.95
CA LEU A 102 11.93 0.77 -0.56
C LEU A 102 11.45 2.15 -0.12
N VAL A 103 10.48 2.18 0.78
CA VAL A 103 9.85 3.40 1.28
C VAL A 103 10.37 3.67 2.69
N ARG A 104 10.79 4.90 2.96
CA ARG A 104 11.20 5.35 4.29
C ARG A 104 10.17 6.34 4.80
N ASP A 105 9.94 6.33 6.11
CA ASP A 105 9.11 7.32 6.78
C ASP A 105 10.01 8.32 7.52
N PRO A 106 10.38 9.45 6.91
CA PRO A 106 11.22 10.44 7.58
C PRO A 106 10.51 11.10 8.78
N SER A 107 9.18 11.02 8.86
CA SER A 107 8.42 11.61 9.97
C SER A 107 8.46 10.77 11.25
N GLY A 108 8.85 9.49 11.14
CA GLY A 108 8.85 8.53 12.25
C GLY A 108 7.45 8.09 12.74
N LYS A 109 6.36 8.66 12.21
CA LYS A 109 4.98 8.39 12.65
C LYS A 109 4.54 6.94 12.40
N LEU A 110 5.18 6.28 11.44
CA LEU A 110 5.06 4.86 11.12
C LEU A 110 6.38 4.16 11.46
N GLY A 111 6.95 4.40 12.63
CA GLY A 111 8.14 3.71 13.13
C GLY A 111 9.42 3.92 12.31
N GLY A 112 9.48 4.95 11.47
CA GLY A 112 10.66 5.33 10.68
C GLY A 112 10.92 4.49 9.40
N GLY A 113 10.27 3.33 9.28
CA GLY A 113 10.58 2.36 8.22
C GLY A 113 12.03 1.83 8.31
N PRO A 114 12.58 1.26 7.23
CA PRO A 114 12.04 1.21 5.88
C PRO A 114 11.01 0.09 5.67
N TYR A 115 10.21 0.21 4.61
CA TYR A 115 9.27 -0.78 4.12
C TYR A 115 9.65 -1.21 2.71
N ARG A 116 9.74 -2.52 2.46
CA ARG A 116 9.76 -3.03 1.08
C ARG A 116 8.35 -3.12 0.56
N VAL A 117 8.09 -2.44 -0.56
CA VAL A 117 6.76 -2.36 -1.16
C VAL A 117 6.78 -3.00 -2.54
N ALA A 118 5.77 -3.80 -2.86
CA ALA A 118 5.57 -4.37 -4.18
C ALA A 118 4.09 -4.34 -4.56
N ARG A 119 3.83 -4.22 -5.86
CA ARG A 119 2.49 -4.41 -6.42
C ARG A 119 2.13 -5.90 -6.37
N VAL A 120 0.88 -6.18 -6.03
CA VAL A 120 0.27 -7.50 -6.14
C VAL A 120 -0.58 -7.51 -7.42
N PRO A 121 -0.35 -8.45 -8.36
CA PRO A 121 -1.21 -8.59 -9.54
C PRO A 121 -2.66 -8.86 -9.11
N VAL A 122 -3.62 -8.14 -9.68
CA VAL A 122 -5.06 -8.26 -9.43
C VAL A 122 -5.84 -8.00 -10.73
N PRO A 123 -7.10 -8.45 -10.85
CA PRO A 123 -7.96 -8.14 -11.99
C PRO A 123 -8.08 -6.65 -12.31
N ALA A 124 -8.52 -6.35 -13.54
CA ALA A 124 -8.80 -4.98 -13.94
C ALA A 124 -9.86 -4.32 -13.04
N GLY A 125 -9.75 -3.01 -12.84
CA GLY A 125 -10.60 -2.28 -11.90
C GLY A 125 -10.14 -2.35 -10.44
N TYR A 126 -8.99 -2.99 -10.18
CA TYR A 126 -8.36 -3.08 -8.88
C TYR A 126 -6.88 -2.69 -8.92
N ARG A 127 -6.39 -2.23 -7.78
CA ARG A 127 -4.96 -2.18 -7.45
C ARG A 127 -4.72 -2.80 -6.09
N ALA A 128 -3.57 -3.46 -5.96
CA ALA A 128 -3.16 -4.03 -4.70
C ALA A 128 -1.65 -3.88 -4.48
N ALA A 129 -1.26 -3.77 -3.23
CA ALA A 129 0.13 -3.69 -2.82
C ALA A 129 0.37 -4.45 -1.52
N VAL A 130 1.59 -4.91 -1.35
CA VAL A 130 2.10 -5.50 -0.11
C VAL A 130 3.30 -4.69 0.36
N ALA A 131 3.40 -4.48 1.66
CA ALA A 131 4.54 -3.88 2.32
C ALA A 131 5.07 -4.81 3.41
N LEU A 132 6.39 -4.91 3.50
CA LEU A 132 7.09 -5.72 4.49
C LEU A 132 8.09 -4.85 5.24
N CYS A 133 8.07 -4.89 6.57
CA CYS A 133 9.00 -4.10 7.38
C CYS A 133 10.46 -4.49 7.13
N GLY A 134 11.36 -3.50 7.16
CA GLY A 134 12.79 -3.65 6.98
C GLY A 134 13.26 -3.59 5.52
N ALA A 135 14.58 -3.43 5.35
CA ALA A 135 15.23 -3.32 4.04
C ALA A 135 15.70 -4.66 3.46
N ALA A 136 15.67 -5.76 4.23
CA ALA A 136 16.05 -7.08 3.72
C ALA A 136 15.15 -7.49 2.55
N ALA A 137 15.71 -8.21 1.56
CA ALA A 137 15.00 -8.61 0.34
C ALA A 137 13.63 -9.24 0.64
N MET A 138 12.69 -9.05 -0.28
CA MET A 138 11.35 -9.62 -0.20
C MET A 138 11.12 -10.48 -1.44
N ARG A 139 10.75 -11.74 -1.22
CA ARG A 139 10.20 -12.63 -2.25
C ARG A 139 8.69 -12.63 -2.09
N LEU A 140 7.97 -12.12 -3.08
CA LEU A 140 6.51 -12.15 -3.12
C LEU A 140 6.06 -13.41 -3.88
N THR A 141 5.26 -14.24 -3.23
CA THR A 141 4.57 -15.36 -3.86
C THR A 141 3.07 -15.12 -3.73
N THR A 142 2.35 -15.16 -4.83
CA THR A 142 0.89 -14.98 -4.85
C THR A 142 0.19 -16.30 -5.16
N ARG A 143 -1.01 -16.44 -4.61
CA ARG A 143 -1.93 -17.56 -4.82
C ARG A 143 -3.34 -16.98 -4.91
N TRP A 144 -4.16 -17.58 -5.75
CA TRP A 144 -5.56 -17.23 -5.95
C TRP A 144 -6.42 -18.39 -5.52
N TRP A 145 -7.56 -18.08 -4.95
CA TRP A 145 -8.59 -19.04 -4.57
C TRP A 145 -9.92 -18.44 -5.02
N ASP A 146 -10.70 -19.24 -5.73
CA ASP A 146 -12.09 -18.94 -5.98
C ASP A 146 -12.93 -19.47 -4.80
N GLY A 147 -14.01 -18.77 -4.47
CA GLY A 147 -14.93 -19.14 -3.39
C GLY A 147 -15.80 -20.34 -3.72
#